data_AF-A0A7K0BLE8-F1
#
_entry.id   AF-A0A7K0BLE8-F1
#
_cell.length_a   1.000
_cell.length_b   1.000
_cell.length_c   1.000
_cell.angle_alpha   90.00
_cell.angle_beta   90.00
_cell.angle_gamma   90.00
#
_symmetry.space_group_name_H-M   'P 1'
#
loop_
_entity.id
_entity.type
_entity.pdbx_description
1 polymer ?
#
loop_
_entity_poly.entity_id
_entity_poly.type
_entity_poly.pdbx_seq_one_letter_code
_entity_poly.pdbx_strand_id
1 'polypeptide(L)'
;MKNIFAFVLVLLASSLVNAQNSIENNYNLPPGVVLQKKGVKQNDLSYKLNIVNYQNNQLADNFLRKFTSEEIIEMENNKGEDYFYYKKANEYFLSLSDKVRKIYTYDELWFIYMFDQDLKQKLTKIN
;
A
#
# COMPACT_ATOMS: atom_id res chain seq x y z
N MET A 1 -47.15 29.29 -47.34
CA MET A 1 -47.42 28.73 -46.00
C MET A 1 -47.03 27.26 -45.97
N LYS A 2 -45.94 26.94 -45.25
CA LYS A 2 -45.70 25.75 -44.40
C LYS A 2 -44.19 25.47 -44.38
N ASN A 3 -43.59 25.85 -43.25
CA ASN A 3 -42.25 25.45 -42.83
C ASN A 3 -42.21 23.93 -42.69
N ILE A 4 -41.15 23.27 -43.19
CA ILE A 4 -40.64 22.04 -42.58
C ILE A 4 -39.12 22.09 -42.63
N PHE A 5 -38.55 22.42 -41.48
CA PHE A 5 -37.17 22.09 -41.11
C PHE A 5 -37.04 20.57 -40.99
N ALA A 6 -35.99 19.98 -41.58
CA ALA A 6 -35.53 18.65 -41.19
C ALA A 6 -34.00 18.63 -41.22
N PHE A 7 -33.43 18.95 -40.05
CA PHE A 7 -32.04 18.66 -39.70
C PHE A 7 -32.02 17.23 -39.16
N VAL A 8 -31.35 16.30 -39.84
CA VAL A 8 -31.04 14.98 -39.27
C VAL A 8 -29.53 14.82 -39.30
N LEU A 9 -28.93 15.19 -38.17
CA LEU A 9 -27.55 14.94 -37.81
C LEU A 9 -27.54 13.59 -37.07
N VAL A 10 -27.08 12.51 -37.71
CA VAL A 10 -26.76 11.27 -36.99
C VAL A 10 -25.25 11.12 -36.98
N LEU A 11 -24.70 11.50 -35.83
CA LEU A 11 -23.29 11.44 -35.46
C LEU A 11 -22.78 9.99 -35.50
N LEU A 12 -21.62 9.82 -36.13
CA LEU A 12 -20.69 8.73 -35.84
C LEU A 12 -20.33 8.80 -34.35
N ALA A 13 -20.84 7.88 -33.55
CA ALA A 13 -20.31 7.60 -32.22
C ALA A 13 -19.48 6.32 -32.32
N SER A 14 -18.19 6.53 -32.55
CA SER A 14 -17.11 5.57 -32.36
C SER A 14 -17.25 4.87 -31.00
N SER A 15 -17.51 3.57 -31.03
CA SER A 15 -17.31 2.69 -29.89
C SER A 15 -15.81 2.53 -29.65
N LEU A 16 -15.17 3.56 -29.10
CA LEU A 16 -13.94 3.40 -28.34
C LEU A 16 -14.31 2.67 -27.06
N VAL A 17 -14.27 1.35 -27.14
CA VAL A 17 -14.21 0.48 -25.97
C VAL A 17 -12.94 0.86 -25.22
N ASN A 18 -13.06 1.74 -24.23
CA ASN A 18 -12.03 1.92 -23.22
C ASN A 18 -11.92 0.59 -22.49
N ALA A 19 -10.98 -0.25 -22.92
CA ALA A 19 -10.45 -1.34 -22.12
C ALA A 19 -9.79 -0.69 -20.90
N GLN A 20 -10.58 -0.49 -19.85
CA GLN A 20 -10.13 -0.04 -18.56
C GLN A 20 -9.35 -1.20 -17.95
N ASN A 21 -8.04 -1.29 -18.25
CA ASN A 21 -7.11 -2.14 -17.52
C ASN A 21 -7.15 -1.68 -16.06
N SER A 22 -8.01 -2.29 -15.25
CA SER A 22 -7.89 -2.19 -13.80
C SER A 22 -6.59 -2.88 -13.45
N ILE A 23 -5.57 -2.10 -13.11
CA ILE A 23 -4.44 -2.61 -12.34
C ILE A 23 -5.07 -3.17 -11.07
N GLU A 24 -5.22 -4.48 -11.00
CA GLU A 24 -5.66 -5.17 -9.80
C GLU A 24 -4.52 -5.05 -8.80
N ASN A 25 -4.52 -3.95 -8.05
CA ASN A 25 -3.47 -3.69 -7.09
C ASN A 25 -3.59 -4.74 -5.96
N ASN A 26 -2.64 -5.67 -5.91
CA ASN A 26 -2.56 -6.70 -4.88
C ASN A 26 -2.08 -6.08 -3.55
N TYR A 27 -2.96 -5.35 -2.89
CA TYR A 27 -2.65 -4.72 -1.60
C TYR A 27 -2.78 -5.72 -0.45
N ASN A 28 -1.88 -5.60 0.53
CA ASN A 28 -1.90 -6.38 1.75
C ASN A 28 -2.49 -5.54 2.88
N LEU A 29 -3.80 -5.30 2.80
CA LEU A 29 -4.53 -4.45 3.73
C LEU A 29 -4.85 -5.19 5.03
N PRO A 30 -5.03 -4.47 6.15
CA PRO A 30 -5.59 -5.06 7.35
C PRO A 30 -6.99 -5.66 7.08
N PRO A 31 -7.40 -6.68 7.84
CA PRO A 31 -8.74 -7.25 7.75
C PRO A 31 -9.84 -6.17 7.85
N GLY A 32 -10.92 -6.34 7.06
CA GLY A 32 -12.05 -5.41 7.03
C GLY A 32 -11.79 -4.05 6.36
N VAL A 33 -10.55 -3.75 5.93
CA VAL A 33 -10.23 -2.48 5.25
C VAL A 33 -10.50 -2.60 3.76
N VAL A 34 -11.36 -1.71 3.25
CA VAL A 34 -11.64 -1.55 1.82
C VAL A 34 -11.15 -0.17 1.36
N LEU A 35 -10.32 -0.14 0.32
CA LEU A 35 -9.84 1.12 -0.23
C LEU A 35 -10.89 1.77 -1.10
N GLN A 36 -11.17 3.03 -0.81
CA GLN A 36 -11.93 3.87 -1.72
C GLN A 36 -11.02 4.26 -2.88
N LYS A 37 -11.45 3.98 -4.13
CA LYS A 37 -10.68 4.20 -5.38
C LYS A 37 -10.09 5.61 -5.56
N LYS A 38 -10.51 6.61 -4.79
CA LYS A 38 -10.11 8.03 -4.93
C LYS A 38 -8.97 8.49 -4.00
N GLY A 39 -8.37 7.61 -3.18
CA GLY A 39 -7.49 8.04 -2.08
C GLY A 39 -6.04 7.56 -2.10
N VAL A 40 -5.67 6.56 -2.91
CA VAL A 40 -4.32 5.98 -2.83
C VAL A 40 -3.36 6.81 -3.67
N LYS A 41 -2.60 7.69 -3.02
CA LYS A 41 -1.42 8.30 -3.65
C LYS A 41 -0.36 7.22 -3.79
N GLN A 42 0.04 6.93 -5.02
CA GLN A 42 1.18 6.07 -5.29
C GLN A 42 2.44 6.84 -4.89
N ASN A 43 3.05 6.45 -3.78
CA ASN A 43 4.32 7.00 -3.33
C ASN A 43 5.40 5.96 -3.65
N ASP A 44 6.26 6.26 -4.63
CA ASP A 44 7.41 5.40 -4.90
C ASP A 44 8.46 5.65 -3.82
N LEU A 45 8.72 4.63 -2.99
CA LEU A 45 9.73 4.68 -1.92
C LEU A 45 11.03 3.95 -2.31
N SER A 46 11.10 3.37 -3.51
CA SER A 46 12.26 2.60 -3.96
C SER A 46 13.50 3.47 -4.17
N TYR A 47 13.32 4.75 -4.51
CA TYR A 47 14.40 5.71 -4.72
C TYR A 47 15.33 5.86 -3.50
N LYS A 48 14.78 5.73 -2.28
CA LYS A 48 15.53 5.89 -1.03
C LYS A 48 16.71 4.93 -0.88
N LEU A 49 16.62 3.74 -1.49
CA LEU A 49 17.69 2.73 -1.46
C LEU A 49 19.03 3.25 -2.00
N ASN A 50 18.99 4.24 -2.90
CA ASN A 50 20.17 4.75 -3.59
C ASN A 50 20.61 6.13 -3.10
N ILE A 51 19.76 6.85 -2.36
CA ILE A 51 20.00 8.26 -2.02
C ILE A 51 20.17 8.54 -0.53
N VAL A 52 19.64 7.67 0.34
CA VAL A 52 19.68 7.91 1.80
C VAL A 52 21.01 7.42 2.35
N ASN A 53 21.79 8.34 2.93
CA ASN A 53 22.90 7.96 3.80
C ASN A 53 22.34 7.53 5.16
N TYR A 54 22.29 6.22 5.39
CA TYR A 54 21.63 5.61 6.54
C TYR A 54 22.55 5.37 7.74
N GLN A 55 23.84 5.71 7.66
CA GLN A 55 24.83 5.35 8.69
C GLN A 55 24.48 5.92 10.06
N ASN A 56 23.93 7.13 10.10
CA ASN A 56 23.58 7.85 11.33
C ASN A 56 22.09 7.80 11.68
N ASN A 57 21.28 7.09 10.90
CA ASN A 57 19.85 7.01 11.14
C ASN A 57 19.55 6.08 12.31
N GLN A 58 18.51 6.41 13.07
CA GLN A 58 17.99 5.54 14.11
C GLN A 58 17.40 4.27 13.50
N LEU A 59 17.59 3.14 14.17
CA LEU A 59 17.03 1.86 13.77
C LEU A 59 15.54 1.86 14.12
N ALA A 60 14.67 1.58 13.14
CA ALA A 60 13.27 1.26 13.43
C ALA A 60 13.19 -0.12 14.13
N ASP A 61 12.62 -0.17 15.33
CA ASP A 61 12.56 -1.38 16.17
C ASP A 61 11.16 -1.67 16.73
N ASN A 62 10.35 -0.65 16.99
CA ASN A 62 8.99 -0.81 17.51
C ASN A 62 7.92 -0.67 16.40
N PHE A 63 7.60 -1.79 15.74
CA PHE A 63 6.62 -1.84 14.64
C PHE A 63 5.16 -1.98 15.07
N LEU A 64 4.92 -2.22 16.36
CA LEU A 64 3.59 -2.28 16.95
C LEU A 64 3.27 -1.05 17.81
N ARG A 65 4.08 0.02 17.74
CA ARG A 65 3.95 1.25 18.56
C ARG A 65 2.58 1.95 18.53
N LYS A 66 1.75 1.62 17.54
CA LYS A 66 0.39 2.16 17.42
C LYS A 66 -0.61 1.49 18.37
N PHE A 67 -0.23 0.37 18.99
CA PHE A 67 -1.05 -0.37 19.94
C PHE A 67 -0.52 -0.19 21.36
N THR A 68 -1.43 -0.15 22.32
CA THR A 68 -1.07 -0.33 23.73
C THR A 68 -0.80 -1.81 24.03
N SER A 69 -0.16 -2.08 25.17
CA SER A 69 0.07 -3.45 25.64
C SER A 69 -1.25 -4.20 25.83
N GLU A 70 -2.29 -3.52 26.33
CA GLU A 70 -3.62 -4.06 26.54
C GLU A 70 -4.28 -4.46 25.22
N GLU A 71 -4.18 -3.61 24.19
CA GLU A 71 -4.70 -3.91 22.85
C GLU A 71 -3.99 -5.12 22.22
N ILE A 72 -2.68 -5.27 22.42
CA ILE A 72 -1.93 -6.45 21.96
C ILE A 72 -2.42 -7.71 22.67
N ILE A 73 -2.57 -7.66 23.99
CA ILE A 73 -3.07 -8.78 24.80
C ILE A 73 -4.50 -9.16 24.40
N GLU A 74 -5.37 -8.18 24.16
CA GLU A 74 -6.74 -8.41 23.71
C GLU A 74 -6.75 -9.10 22.33
N MET A 75 -5.98 -8.59 21.37
CA MET A 75 -5.84 -9.23 20.07
C MET A 75 -5.32 -10.67 20.19
N GLU A 76 -4.31 -10.90 21.04
CA GLU A 76 -3.74 -12.23 21.26
C GLU A 76 -4.73 -13.20 21.90
N ASN A 77 -5.50 -12.76 22.89
CA ASN A 77 -6.52 -13.59 23.54
C ASN A 77 -7.65 -13.98 22.59
N ASN A 78 -8.03 -13.05 21.71
CA ASN A 78 -9.09 -13.27 20.73
C ASN A 78 -8.64 -14.06 19.50
N LYS A 79 -7.32 -14.17 19.25
CA LYS A 79 -6.69 -14.85 18.09
C LYS A 79 -7.43 -14.61 16.75
N GLY A 80 -7.89 -13.38 16.56
CA GLY A 80 -8.63 -12.97 15.36
C GLY A 80 -7.73 -12.70 14.16
N GLU A 81 -8.34 -12.41 13.00
CA GLU A 81 -7.61 -12.08 11.78
C GLU A 81 -6.66 -10.88 11.97
N ASP A 82 -7.07 -9.87 12.74
CA ASP A 82 -6.27 -8.70 13.06
C ASP A 82 -4.97 -9.07 13.78
N TYR A 83 -5.06 -9.94 14.81
CA TYR A 83 -3.87 -10.41 15.54
C TYR A 83 -2.86 -11.04 14.59
N PHE A 84 -3.31 -11.95 13.72
CA PHE A 84 -2.42 -12.62 12.78
C PHE A 84 -1.85 -11.68 11.72
N TYR A 85 -2.62 -10.69 11.27
CA TYR A 85 -2.14 -9.67 10.36
C TYR A 85 -1.01 -8.86 10.98
N TYR A 86 -1.21 -8.31 12.19
CA TYR A 86 -0.22 -7.49 12.88
C TYR A 86 1.01 -8.30 13.31
N LYS A 87 0.82 -9.56 13.71
CA LYS A 87 1.92 -10.50 13.99
C LYS A 87 2.79 -10.72 12.76
N LYS A 88 2.19 -11.06 11.60
CA LYS A 88 2.93 -11.27 10.35
C LYS A 88 3.65 -10.01 9.87
N ALA A 89 3.03 -8.83 10.06
CA ALA A 89 3.68 -7.56 9.74
C ALA A 89 4.92 -7.33 10.61
N ASN A 90 4.80 -7.53 11.92
CA ASN A 90 5.93 -7.41 12.85
C ASN A 90 7.06 -8.39 12.53
N GLU A 91 6.74 -9.66 12.26
CA GLU A 91 7.70 -10.67 11.82
C GLU A 91 8.43 -10.25 10.54
N TYR A 92 7.69 -9.72 9.55
CA TYR A 92 8.28 -9.18 8.32
C TYR A 92 9.26 -8.04 8.64
N PHE A 93 8.87 -7.03 9.43
CA PHE A 93 9.73 -5.89 9.70
C PHE A 93 11.00 -6.28 10.46
N LEU A 94 10.88 -7.18 11.44
CA LEU A 94 12.02 -7.69 12.20
C LEU A 94 12.96 -8.54 11.34
N SER A 95 12.46 -9.13 10.24
CA SER A 95 13.30 -9.87 9.28
C SER A 95 14.15 -8.98 8.37
N LEU A 96 13.86 -7.68 8.29
CA LEU A 96 14.60 -6.76 7.42
C LEU A 96 15.98 -6.44 8.02
N SER A 97 16.97 -6.26 7.14
CA SER A 97 18.32 -5.85 7.55
C SER A 97 18.33 -4.51 8.27
N ASP A 98 19.33 -4.30 9.12
CA ASP A 98 19.55 -3.01 9.80
C ASP A 98 19.67 -1.86 8.80
N LYS A 99 20.29 -2.12 7.64
CA LYS A 99 20.36 -1.15 6.55
C LYS A 99 18.97 -0.69 6.12
N VAL A 100 18.06 -1.62 5.83
CA VAL A 100 16.69 -1.29 5.42
C VAL A 100 15.95 -0.57 6.54
N ARG A 101 16.05 -1.07 7.78
CA ARG A 101 15.40 -0.46 8.97
C ARG A 101 15.97 0.90 9.37
N LYS A 102 17.13 1.29 8.84
CA LYS A 102 17.71 2.64 8.97
C LYS A 102 17.37 3.56 7.79
N ILE A 103 17.07 3.01 6.61
CA ILE A 103 16.68 3.80 5.43
C ILE A 103 15.23 4.29 5.55
N TYR A 104 14.35 3.43 6.02
CA TYR A 104 12.91 3.69 6.05
C TYR A 104 12.42 3.95 7.46
N THR A 105 11.49 4.90 7.59
CA THR A 105 10.77 5.10 8.85
C THR A 105 9.75 3.98 9.08
N TYR A 106 9.25 3.89 10.32
CA TYR A 106 8.12 3.04 10.66
C TYR A 106 6.95 3.20 9.68
N ASP A 107 6.51 4.44 9.42
CA ASP A 107 5.30 4.71 8.63
C ASP A 107 5.52 4.34 7.16
N GLU A 108 6.76 4.51 6.67
CA GLU A 108 7.15 4.12 5.32
C GLU A 108 7.21 2.60 5.17
N LEU A 109 7.75 1.88 6.14
CA LEU A 109 7.75 0.42 6.13
C LEU A 109 6.32 -0.13 6.15
N TRP A 110 5.43 0.46 6.95
CA TRP A 110 4.01 0.13 6.93
C TRP A 110 3.35 0.43 5.59
N PHE A 111 3.65 1.59 4.99
CA PHE A 111 3.17 1.92 3.65
C PHE A 111 3.60 0.87 2.62
N ILE A 112 4.88 0.50 2.60
CA ILE A 112 5.43 -0.52 1.69
C ILE A 112 4.73 -1.87 1.93
N TYR A 113 4.61 -2.28 3.19
CA TYR A 113 3.98 -3.54 3.56
C TYR A 113 2.54 -3.66 3.04
N MET A 114 1.77 -2.57 3.08
CA MET A 114 0.38 -2.54 2.64
C MET A 114 0.23 -2.34 1.13
N PHE A 115 1.00 -1.43 0.54
CA PHE A 115 0.70 -0.89 -0.79
C PHE A 115 1.69 -1.25 -1.89
N ASP A 116 2.92 -1.64 -1.55
CA ASP A 116 3.99 -1.88 -2.53
C ASP A 116 4.62 -3.27 -2.33
N GLN A 117 3.94 -4.29 -2.88
CA GLN A 117 4.36 -5.68 -2.70
C GLN A 117 5.67 -6.01 -3.43
N ASP A 118 5.98 -5.31 -4.52
CA ASP A 118 7.22 -5.49 -5.26
C ASP A 118 8.41 -4.97 -4.46
N LEU A 119 8.28 -3.75 -3.90
CA LEU A 119 9.31 -3.22 -3.02
C LEU A 119 9.43 -4.04 -1.74
N LYS A 120 8.31 -4.46 -1.12
CA LYS A 120 8.30 -5.35 0.04
C LYS A 120 9.14 -6.61 -0.19
N GLN A 121 8.98 -7.28 -1.34
CA GLN A 121 9.77 -8.46 -1.70
C GLN A 121 11.24 -8.13 -2.01
N LYS A 122 11.52 -6.95 -2.54
CA LYS A 122 12.89 -6.51 -2.81
C LYS A 122 13.65 -6.25 -1.51
N LEU A 123 13.01 -5.65 -0.51
CA LEU A 123 13.64 -5.30 0.77
C LEU A 123 14.15 -6.53 1.54
N THR A 124 13.49 -7.68 1.44
CA THR A 124 13.93 -8.93 2.11
C THR A 124 15.21 -9.52 1.53
N LYS A 125 15.68 -9.02 0.38
CA LYS A 125 16.90 -9.48 -0.30
C LYS A 125 18.10 -8.56 -0.05
N ILE A 126 17.92 -7.49 0.73
CA ILE A 126 18.96 -6.49 0.99
C ILE A 126 19.59 -6.77 2.36
N ASN A 127 20.90 -7.00 2.35
CA ASN A 127 21.72 -7.17 3.55
C ASN A 127 22.38 -5.85 3.98
#